data_AF-A0A1B1MZ64-F1
#
_entry.id   AF-A0A1B1MZ64-F1
#
_cell.length_a   1.000
_cell.length_b   1.000
_cell.length_c   1.000
_cell.angle_alpha   90.00
_cell.angle_beta   90.00
_cell.angle_gamma   90.00
#
_symmetry.space_group_name_H-M   'P 1'
#
loop_
_entity.id
_entity.type
_entity.pdbx_description
1 polymer ?
#
loop_
_entity_poly.entity_id
_entity_poly.type
_entity_poly.pdbx_seq_one_letter_code
_entity_poly.pdbx_strand_id
1 'polypeptide(L)' 'MHWDLPLLFILAFSLIEGIWRSIKQRSLAHILGFFSIWTLALAAVIVDMMQLPGFRPLDWIGFVMQPINKFMP' A
#
# COMPACT_ATOMS: atom_id res chain seq x y z
N MET A 1 -11.09 1.43 -13.31
CA MET A 1 -9.72 1.34 -13.88
C MET A 1 -8.96 0.33 -13.04
N HIS A 2 -8.42 -0.73 -13.64
CA HIS A 2 -7.66 -1.76 -12.92
C HIS A 2 -6.26 -1.23 -12.55
N TRP A 3 -6.18 -0.47 -11.46
CA TRP A 3 -4.94 0.11 -10.95
C TRP A 3 -4.04 -0.92 -10.23
N ASP A 4 -4.60 -2.09 -9.93
CA ASP A 4 -3.94 -3.19 -9.22
C ASP A 4 -2.68 -3.67 -9.97
N LEU A 5 -2.77 -3.81 -11.29
CA LEU A 5 -1.68 -4.27 -12.15
C LEU A 5 -0.47 -3.31 -12.14
N PRO A 6 -0.65 -2.00 -12.41
CA PRO A 6 0.43 -1.02 -12.26
C PRO A 6 1.03 -0.99 -10.85
N LEU A 7 0.20 -1.05 -9.81
CA LEU A 7 0.66 -1.03 -8.42
C LEU A 7 1.50 -2.25 -8.07
N LEU A 8 1.06 -3.45 -8.47
CA LEU A 8 1.83 -4.69 -8.31
C LEU A 8 3.17 -4.63 -9.05
N PHE A 9 3.21 -4.04 -10.24
CA PHE A 9 4.44 -3.89 -11.00
C PHE A 9 5.45 -2.98 -10.28
N ILE A 10 4.99 -1.86 -9.74
CA ILE A 10 5.82 -0.95 -8.93
C ILE A 10 6.30 -1.66 -7.65
N LEU A 11 5.42 -2.40 -6.97
CA LEU A 11 5.77 -3.15 -5.77
C LEU A 11 6.84 -4.22 -6.06
N ALA A 12 6.70 -4.96 -7.16
CA ALA A 12 7.68 -5.95 -7.60
C ALA A 12 9.03 -5.30 -7.93
N PHE A 13 9.03 -4.17 -8.65
CA PHE A 13 10.26 -3.44 -8.97
C PHE A 13 10.95 -2.93 -7.69
N SER A 14 10.18 -2.35 -6.77
CA SER A 14 10.70 -1.86 -5.49
C SER A 14 11.29 -2.99 -4.63
N LEU A 15 10.72 -4.20 -4.68
CA LEU A 15 11.26 -5.37 -3.98
C LEU A 15 12.65 -5.74 -4.52
N ILE A 16 12.80 -5.75 -5.84
CA ILE A 16 14.07 -6.07 -6.50
C ILE A 16 15.13 -5.04 -6.12
N GLU A 17 14.81 -3.74 -6.21
CA GLU A 17 15.73 -2.68 -5.78
C GLU A 17 16.05 -2.75 -4.28
N GLY A 18 15.05 -3.04 -3.45
CA GLY A 18 15.18 -3.19 -2.01
C GLY A 18 16.11 -4.33 -1.63
N ILE A 19 15.97 -5.50 -2.27
CA ILE A 19 16.88 -6.65 -2.09
C ILE A 19 18.30 -6.28 -2.52
N TRP A 20 18.47 -5.64 -3.68
CA TRP A 20 19.78 -5.22 -4.17
C TRP A 20 20.47 -4.24 -3.21
N ARG A 21 19.74 -3.22 -2.72
CA ARG A 21 20.24 -2.27 -1.72
C ARG A 21 20.55 -2.95 -0.39
N SER A 22 19.71 -3.88 0.05
CA SER A 22 19.88 -4.64 1.29
C SER A 22 21.18 -5.45 1.30
N ILE A 23 21.48 -6.14 0.19
CA ILE A 23 22.74 -6.87 0.01
C ILE A 23 23.94 -5.93 0.11
N LYS A 24 23.82 -4.72 -0.47
CA LYS A 24 24.90 -3.72 -0.48
C LYS A 24 25.12 -3.04 0.87
N GLN A 25 24.06 -2.75 1.62
CA GLN A 25 24.15 -2.00 2.88
C GLN A 25 24.44 -2.87 4.11
N ARG A 26 24.20 -4.20 4.06
CA ARG A 26 24.41 -5.17 5.17
C ARG A 26 23.83 -4.75 6.53
N SER A 27 22.92 -3.78 6.57
CA SER A 27 22.31 -3.28 7.82
C SER A 27 20.93 -3.90 8.00
N LEU A 28 20.80 -4.76 9.01
CA LEU A 28 19.56 -5.46 9.33
C LEU A 28 18.39 -4.52 9.64
N ALA A 29 18.65 -3.35 10.23
CA ALA A 29 17.61 -2.39 10.56
C ALA A 29 16.94 -1.80 9.31
N HIS A 30 17.72 -1.49 8.26
CA HIS A 30 17.19 -1.01 6.99
C HIS A 30 16.40 -2.09 6.25
N ILE A 31 16.87 -3.34 6.33
CA ILE A 31 16.17 -4.50 5.75
C ILE A 31 14.80 -4.68 6.42
N LEU A 32 14.77 -4.71 7.76
CA LEU A 32 13.53 -4.85 8.52
C LEU A 32 12.55 -3.71 8.24
N GLY A 33 13.02 -2.46 8.22
CA GLY A 33 12.18 -1.31 7.92
C GLY A 33 11.60 -1.35 6.50
N PHE A 34 12.44 -1.68 5.51
CA PHE A 34 12.00 -1.83 4.12
C PHE A 34 10.95 -2.94 3.99
N PHE A 35 11.24 -4.15 4.49
CA PHE A 35 10.30 -5.27 4.40
C PHE A 35 9.00 -4.98 5.14
N SER A 36 9.04 -4.31 6.29
CA SER A 36 7.83 -3.96 7.04
C SER A 36 6.90 -3.04 6.24
N ILE A 37 7.45 -1.98 5.64
CA ILE A 37 6.68 -1.04 4.81
C ILE A 37 6.21 -1.72 3.52
N TRP A 38 7.08 -2.51 2.89
CA TRP A 38 6.77 -3.22 1.65
C TRP A 38 5.64 -4.25 1.85
N THR A 39 5.69 -5.04 2.92
CA THR A 39 4.63 -6.01 3.26
C THR A 39 3.31 -5.32 3.57
N LEU A 40 3.33 -4.18 4.27
CA LEU A 40 2.11 -3.39 4.50
C LEU A 40 1.51 -2.88 3.20
N ALA A 41 2.34 -2.35 2.28
CA ALA A 41 1.88 -1.89 0.98
C ALA A 41 1.31 -3.05 0.14
N LEU A 42 1.96 -4.21 0.15
CA LEU A 42 1.46 -5.41 -0.55
C LEU A 42 0.12 -5.85 0.04
N ALA A 43 0.00 -5.91 1.37
CA ALA A 43 -1.23 -6.28 2.04
C ALA A 43 -2.38 -5.33 1.67
N ALA A 44 -2.12 -4.02 1.61
CA ALA A 44 -3.13 -3.04 1.18
C ALA A 44 -3.61 -3.30 -0.26
N VAL A 45 -2.70 -3.59 -1.18
CA VAL A 45 -3.06 -3.92 -2.58
C VAL A 45 -3.86 -5.22 -2.66
N ILE A 46 -3.43 -6.27 -1.95
CA ILE A 46 -4.16 -7.55 -1.92
C ILE A 46 -5.56 -7.37 -1.34
N VAL A 47 -5.69 -6.62 -0.24
CA VAL A 47 -6.98 -6.36 0.41
C VAL A 47 -7.92 -5.58 -0.52
N ASP A 48 -7.41 -4.62 -1.27
CA ASP A 48 -8.19 -3.91 -2.29
C ASP A 48 -8.61 -4.85 -3.45
N MET A 49 -7.72 -5.74 -3.90
CA MET A 49 -8.03 -6.77 -4.90
C MET A 49 -9.09 -7.77 -4.41
N MET A 50 -9.09 -8.11 -3.12
CA MET A 50 -10.09 -8.99 -2.49
C MET A 50 -11.45 -8.29 -2.29
N GLN A 51 -11.56 -7.00 -2.64
CA GLN A 51 -12.76 -6.18 -2.47
C GLN A 51 -13.33 -6.23 -1.06
N LEU A 52 -12.46 -6.36 -0.05
CA LEU A 52 -12.89 -6.42 1.34
C LEU A 52 -13.55 -5.07 1.72
N PRO A 53 -14.84 -5.07 2.11
CA PRO A 53 -15.55 -3.85 2.42
C PRO A 53 -14.89 -3.14 3.63
N GLY A 54 -14.66 -1.83 3.52
CA GLY A 54 -14.08 -1.01 4.60
C GLY A 54 -12.55 -0.87 4.55
N PHE A 55 -11.87 -1.59 3.66
CA PHE A 55 -10.42 -1.45 3.46
C PHE A 55 -10.04 -0.79 2.13
N ARG A 56 -11.03 -0.51 1.27
CA ARG A 56 -10.78 0.24 0.04
C ARG A 56 -10.50 1.69 0.43
N PRO A 57 -9.43 2.32 -0.08
CA PRO A 57 -9.14 3.73 0.21
C PRO A 57 -10.31 4.65 -0.12
N LEU A 58 -11.12 4.29 -1.14
CA LEU A 58 -12.36 4.99 -1.50
C LEU A 58 -13.44 4.92 -0.40
N ASP A 59 -13.53 3.82 0.33
CA ASP A 59 -14.47 3.69 1.46
C ASP A 59 -14.07 4.64 2.60
N TRP A 60 -12.76 4.90 2.77
CA TRP A 60 -12.26 5.84 3.78
C TRP A 60 -12.55 7.29 3.40
N ILE A 61 -12.44 7.63 2.10
CA ILE A 61 -12.88 8.92 1.60
C ILE A 61 -14.38 9.10 1.88
N GLY A 62 -15.20 8.07 1.65
CA GLY A 62 -16.61 8.07 2.02
C GLY A 62 -16.84 8.32 3.51
N PHE A 63 -16.08 7.64 4.38
CA PHE A 63 -16.18 7.80 5.83
C PHE A 63 -15.80 9.22 6.31
N VAL A 64 -14.78 9.83 5.69
CA VAL A 64 -14.32 11.20 6.02
C VAL A 64 -15.22 12.27 5.38
N MET A 65 -15.75 12.03 4.19
CA MET A 65 -16.62 12.97 3.47
C MET A 65 -18.07 12.94 3.94
N GLN A 66 -18.56 11.80 4.46
CA GLN A 66 -19.91 11.69 5.02
C GLN A 66 -20.24 12.73 6.10
N PRO A 67 -19.37 13.01 7.10
CA PRO A 67 -19.64 14.09 8.04
C PRO A 67 -19.59 15.46 7.37
N ILE A 68 -18.71 15.70 6.40
CA ILE A 68 -18.61 17.00 5.70
C ILE A 68 -19.90 17.31 4.92
N ASN A 69 -20.49 16.32 4.25
CA ASN A 69 -21.79 16.48 3.56
C ASN A 69 -22.96 16.73 4.51
N LYS A 70 -22.84 16.34 5.79
CA LYS A 70 -23.86 16.59 6.82
C LYS A 70 -23.78 18.01 7.40
N PHE A 71 -22.65 18.70 7.19
CA PHE A 71 -22.38 20.06 7.65
C PHE A 71 -22.29 21.10 6.52
N MET A 72 -22.39 20.69 5.25
CA MET A 72 -22.60 21.61 4.13
C MET A 72 -24.12 21.72 3.84
N PRO A 73 -24.72 22.93 3.85
CA PRO A 73 -26.12 23.16 3.49
C PRO A 73 -26.41 22.93 2.01
#